data_AF-A0A922ZC19-F1
#
_entry.id   AF-A0A922ZC19-F1
#
_cell.length_a   1.000
_cell.length_b   1.000
_cell.length_c   1.000
_cell.angle_alpha   90.00
_cell.angle_beta   90.00
_cell.angle_gamma   90.00
#
_symmetry.space_group_name_H-M   'P 1'
#
loop_
_entity.id
_entity.type
_entity.pdbx_description
1 polymer ?
#
loop_
_entity_poly.entity_id
_entity_poly.type
_entity_poly.pdbx_seq_one_letter_code
_entity_poly.pdbx_strand_id
1 'polypeptide(L)'
;MKINVNSNPLANLAQPPSTKQTEQSEDFGQMLMDVIKEVNGAQGDARKLQEDLMANRPVETHELMIAMERASTAMQLTMQVRNKALEAYQEITRMQV
;
A
#
# COMPACT_ATOMS: atom_id res chain seq x y z
N MET A 1 -53.26 -35.26 19.93
CA MET A 1 -52.68 -34.98 18.59
C MET A 1 -52.88 -33.50 18.29
N LYS A 2 -51.81 -32.69 18.40
CA LYS A 2 -51.78 -31.32 17.88
C LYS A 2 -50.41 -31.11 17.25
N ILE A 3 -50.45 -31.05 15.92
CA ILE A 3 -49.33 -30.69 15.05
C ILE A 3 -49.06 -29.21 15.30
N ASN A 4 -47.81 -28.83 15.59
CA ASN A 4 -47.37 -27.44 15.50
C ASN A 4 -46.21 -27.35 14.52
N VAL A 5 -46.55 -27.11 13.27
CA VAL A 5 -45.62 -26.79 12.19
C VAL A 5 -45.37 -25.29 12.26
N ASN A 6 -44.16 -24.88 12.64
CA ASN A 6 -43.66 -23.57 12.25
C ASN A 6 -42.15 -23.60 12.04
N SER A 7 -41.73 -24.43 11.08
CA SER A 7 -40.53 -24.18 10.31
C SER A 7 -40.84 -23.01 9.37
N ASN A 8 -40.45 -21.80 9.76
CA ASN A 8 -40.50 -20.65 8.88
C ASN A 8 -39.10 -20.44 8.27
N PRO A 9 -38.78 -21.01 7.08
CA PRO A 9 -37.47 -20.84 6.44
C PRO A 9 -37.24 -19.44 5.85
N LEU A 10 -38.17 -18.50 6.06
CA LEU A 10 -38.19 -17.21 5.36
C LEU A 10 -37.64 -16.04 6.19
N ALA A 11 -37.20 -16.27 7.43
CA ALA A 11 -36.67 -15.20 8.30
C ALA A 11 -35.17 -14.92 8.11
N ASN A 12 -34.45 -15.68 7.29
CA ASN A 12 -32.99 -15.56 7.13
C ASN A 12 -32.52 -14.76 5.90
N LEU A 13 -33.41 -14.02 5.23
CA LEU A 13 -33.08 -13.28 4.00
C LEU A 13 -32.95 -11.76 4.20
N ALA A 14 -32.97 -11.28 5.45
CA ALA A 14 -32.93 -9.85 5.78
C ALA A 14 -31.69 -9.43 6.61
N GLN A 15 -30.64 -10.26 6.67
CA GLN A 15 -29.35 -9.77 7.14
C GLN A 15 -28.62 -9.14 5.94
N PRO A 16 -28.41 -7.80 5.92
CA PRO A 16 -27.46 -7.23 4.98
C PRO A 16 -26.11 -7.93 5.21
N PRO A 17 -25.36 -8.29 4.15
CA PRO A 17 -24.07 -8.93 4.31
C PRO A 17 -23.22 -8.05 5.22
N SER A 18 -22.85 -8.57 6.39
CA SER A 18 -21.88 -7.92 7.26
C SER A 18 -20.62 -7.72 6.45
N THR A 19 -20.37 -6.45 6.14
CA THR A 19 -19.23 -5.98 5.40
C THR A 19 -17.96 -6.37 6.15
N LYS A 20 -17.32 -7.46 5.69
CA LYS A 20 -15.88 -7.69 5.88
C LYS A 20 -15.07 -6.66 5.08
N GLN A 21 -15.35 -5.37 5.26
CA GLN A 21 -14.64 -4.27 4.57
C GLN A 21 -13.54 -3.66 5.44
N THR A 22 -13.50 -3.98 6.73
CA THR A 22 -12.53 -3.46 7.69
C THR A 22 -11.16 -4.13 7.57
N GLU A 23 -11.09 -5.44 7.32
CA GLU A 23 -9.79 -6.17 7.22
C GLU A 23 -8.96 -5.72 6.01
N GLN A 24 -9.60 -5.39 4.88
CA GLN A 24 -8.91 -5.02 3.65
C GLN A 24 -8.39 -3.56 3.66
N SER A 25 -8.96 -2.73 4.54
CA SER A 25 -8.60 -1.31 4.66
C SER A 25 -7.33 -1.11 5.49
N GLU A 26 -7.12 -1.90 6.54
CA GLU A 26 -5.85 -1.92 7.30
C GLU A 26 -4.69 -2.46 6.45
N ASP A 27 -4.96 -3.41 5.55
CA ASP A 27 -3.96 -4.07 4.71
C ASP A 27 -3.32 -3.14 3.67
N PHE A 28 -4.11 -2.26 3.03
CA PHE A 28 -3.56 -1.30 2.06
C PHE A 28 -2.67 -0.23 2.72
N GLY A 29 -3.08 0.29 3.88
CA GLY A 29 -2.29 1.28 4.61
C GLY A 29 -0.93 0.71 5.06
N GLN A 30 -0.94 -0.55 5.52
CA GLN A 30 0.26 -1.29 5.89
C GLN A 30 1.16 -1.54 4.67
N MET A 31 0.59 -2.03 3.56
CA MET A 31 1.32 -2.21 2.30
C MET A 31 1.96 -0.90 1.81
N LEU A 32 1.22 0.21 1.84
CA LEU A 32 1.73 1.52 1.44
C LEU A 32 2.90 1.97 2.34
N MET A 33 2.76 1.78 3.65
CA MET A 33 3.82 2.09 4.61
C MET A 33 5.08 1.26 4.36
N ASP A 34 4.93 0.00 3.99
CA ASP A 34 6.06 -0.89 3.71
C ASP A 34 6.77 -0.51 2.40
N VAL A 35 6.02 -0.11 1.36
CA VAL A 35 6.60 0.44 0.11
C VAL A 35 7.38 1.73 0.39
N ILE A 36 6.87 2.63 1.24
CA ILE A 36 7.58 3.86 1.61
C ILE A 36 8.91 3.55 2.32
N LYS A 37 8.91 2.55 3.21
CA LYS A 37 10.14 2.10 3.89
C LYS A 37 11.13 1.48 2.90
N GLU A 38 10.66 0.66 1.96
CA GLU A 38 11.50 0.05 0.93
C GLU A 38 12.20 1.10 0.08
N VAL A 39 11.46 2.13 -0.34
CA VAL A 39 11.99 3.23 -1.15
C VAL A 39 12.97 4.11 -0.35
N ASN A 40 12.78 4.25 0.96
CA ASN A 40 13.76 4.87 1.84
C ASN A 40 15.05 4.02 1.95
N GLY A 41 14.91 2.70 2.07
CA GLY A 41 16.04 1.75 2.06
C GLY A 41 16.84 1.81 0.77
N ALA A 42 16.15 1.79 -0.38
CA ALA A 42 16.78 1.89 -1.70
C ALA A 42 17.56 3.20 -1.89
N GLN A 43 17.08 4.32 -1.34
CA GLN A 43 17.86 5.57 -1.31
C GLN A 43 19.10 5.48 -0.43
N GLY A 44 19.00 4.82 0.72
CA GLY A 44 20.14 4.60 1.61
C GLY A 44 21.23 3.75 0.96
N ASP A 45 20.84 2.67 0.28
CA ASP A 45 21.75 1.79 -0.45
C ASP A 45 22.44 2.52 -1.59
N ALA A 46 21.68 3.30 -2.37
CA ALA A 46 22.23 4.13 -3.45
C ALA A 46 23.29 5.12 -2.93
N ARG A 47 23.04 5.79 -1.80
CA ARG A 47 24.00 6.70 -1.17
C ARG A 47 25.27 5.98 -0.71
N LYS A 48 25.12 4.82 -0.09
CA LYS A 48 26.26 4.01 0.37
C LYS A 48 27.13 3.54 -0.81
N LEU A 49 26.50 3.11 -1.90
CA LEU A 49 27.20 2.70 -3.11
C LEU A 49 27.93 3.89 -3.78
N GLN A 50 27.34 5.08 -3.70
CA GLN A 50 27.97 6.33 -4.15
C GLN A 50 29.18 6.71 -3.29
N GLU A 51 29.09 6.60 -1.97
CA GLU A 51 30.22 6.79 -1.04
C GLU A 51 31.34 5.79 -1.30
N ASP A 52 31.00 4.54 -1.59
CA ASP A 52 31.97 3.47 -1.87
C ASP A 52 32.73 3.68 -3.19
N LEU A 53 32.03 4.18 -4.20
CA LEU A 53 32.64 4.61 -5.46
C LEU A 53 33.61 5.78 -5.22
N MET A 54 33.21 6.78 -4.44
CA MET A 54 34.06 7.93 -4.09
C MET A 54 35.28 7.53 -3.25
N ALA A 55 35.15 6.48 -2.43
CA ALA A 55 36.25 5.88 -1.65
C ALA A 55 37.18 4.99 -2.50
N ASN A 56 37.01 4.97 -3.83
CA ASN A 56 37.82 4.19 -4.77
C ASN A 56 37.78 2.68 -4.49
N ARG A 57 36.68 2.19 -3.88
CA ARG A 57 36.41 0.75 -3.71
C ARG A 57 35.98 0.16 -5.06
N PRO A 58 36.28 -1.12 -5.33
CA PRO A 58 35.80 -1.78 -6.54
C PRO A 58 34.28 -1.95 -6.44
N VAL A 59 33.55 -0.96 -6.97
CA VAL A 59 32.10 -1.03 -7.16
C VAL A 59 31.89 -1.25 -8.65
N GLU A 60 31.10 -2.26 -9.00
CA GLU A 60 30.66 -2.45 -10.38
C GLU A 60 29.78 -1.26 -10.77
N THR A 61 30.35 -0.29 -11.50
CA THR A 61 29.68 0.99 -11.86
C THR A 61 28.33 0.77 -12.54
N HIS A 62 28.15 -0.38 -13.22
CA HIS A 62 26.88 -0.78 -13.82
C HIS A 62 25.79 -1.09 -12.79
N GLU A 63 26.13 -1.78 -11.69
CA GLU A 63 25.17 -2.06 -10.62
C GLU A 63 24.74 -0.79 -9.90
N LEU A 64 25.66 0.17 -9.70
CA LEU A 64 25.33 1.50 -9.20
C LEU A 64 24.32 2.21 -10.11
N MET A 65 24.58 2.24 -11.42
CA MET A 65 23.66 2.89 -12.37
C MET A 65 22.28 2.23 -12.35
N ILE A 66 22.19 0.91 -12.28
CA ILE A 66 20.91 0.19 -12.17
C ILE A 66 20.20 0.52 -10.85
N ALA A 67 20.92 0.52 -9.73
CA ALA A 67 20.37 0.83 -8.42
C ALA A 67 19.82 2.26 -8.37
N MET A 68 20.56 3.21 -8.93
CA MET A 68 20.15 4.62 -9.03
C MET A 68 18.88 4.78 -9.88
N GLU A 69 18.80 4.12 -11.04
CA GLU A 69 17.63 4.18 -11.91
C GLU A 69 16.39 3.59 -11.21
N ARG A 70 16.54 2.41 -10.58
CA ARG A 70 15.45 1.79 -9.80
C ARG A 70 14.97 2.69 -8.67
N ALA A 71 15.89 3.28 -7.91
CA ALA A 71 15.54 4.19 -6.82
C ALA A 71 14.82 5.44 -7.33
N SER A 72 15.25 6.00 -8.48
CA SER A 72 14.60 7.14 -9.13
C SER A 72 13.17 6.80 -9.57
N THR A 73 12.97 5.71 -10.31
CA THR A 73 11.64 5.27 -10.75
C THR A 73 10.72 4.96 -9.57
N ALA A 74 11.23 4.27 -8.54
CA ALA A 74 10.44 3.95 -7.35
C ALA A 74 10.03 5.20 -6.55
N MET A 75 10.90 6.21 -6.48
CA MET A 75 10.57 7.50 -5.88
C MET A 75 9.51 8.26 -6.67
N GLN A 76 9.59 8.26 -8.01
CA GLN A 76 8.56 8.86 -8.86
C GLN A 76 7.20 8.21 -8.64
N LEU A 77 7.15 6.87 -8.59
CA LEU A 77 5.93 6.13 -8.30
C LEU A 77 5.38 6.49 -6.91
N THR A 78 6.25 6.53 -5.88
CA THR A 78 5.86 6.88 -4.51
C THR A 78 5.22 8.28 -4.43
N MET A 79 5.76 9.25 -5.16
CA MET A 79 5.19 10.60 -5.25
C MET A 79 3.80 10.59 -5.89
N GLN A 80 3.59 9.80 -6.93
CA GLN A 80 2.27 9.67 -7.56
C GLN A 80 1.25 9.04 -6.61
N VAL A 81 1.63 7.97 -5.90
CA VAL A 81 0.77 7.31 -4.92
C VAL A 81 0.43 8.26 -3.77
N ARG A 82 1.42 9.01 -3.25
CA ARG A 82 1.21 10.06 -2.24
C ARG A 82 0.18 11.09 -2.70
N ASN A 83 0.33 11.61 -3.92
CA ASN A 83 -0.60 12.59 -4.47
C ASN A 83 -2.01 12.02 -4.59
N LYS A 84 -2.16 10.79 -5.10
CA LYS A 84 -3.46 10.12 -5.21
C LYS A 84 -4.11 9.83 -3.86
N ALA A 85 -3.33 9.44 -2.85
CA ALA A 85 -3.83 9.26 -1.49
C ALA A 85 -4.34 10.57 -0.89
N LEU A 86 -3.63 11.69 -1.10
CA LEU A 86 -4.07 13.02 -0.66
C LEU A 86 -5.34 13.49 -1.40
N GLU A 87 -5.43 13.25 -2.71
CA GLU A 87 -6.62 13.53 -3.51
C GLU A 87 -7.84 12.74 -2.98
N ALA A 88 -7.68 11.44 -2.75
CA ALA A 88 -8.74 10.58 -2.22
C ALA A 88 -9.22 11.04 -0.83
N TYR A 89 -8.30 11.43 0.06
CA TYR A 89 -8.65 11.98 1.37
C TYR A 89 -9.44 13.30 1.25
N GLN A 90 -9.01 14.18 0.34
CA GLN A 90 -9.73 15.44 0.09
C GLN A 90 -11.13 15.20 -0.49
N GLU A 91 -11.29 14.24 -1.40
CA GLU A 91 -12.58 13.90 -2.02
C GLU A 91 -13.59 13.37 -0.98
N ILE A 92 -13.16 12.45 -0.11
CA ILE A 92 -14.00 11.92 0.98
C ILE A 92 -14.47 13.06 1.91
N THR A 93 -13.59 14.01 2.22
CA THR A 93 -13.92 15.16 3.06
C THR A 93 -14.95 16.07 2.40
N ARG A 94 -14.90 16.25 1.07
CA ARG A 94 -15.87 17.06 0.31
C ARG A 94 -17.23 16.40 0.17
N MET A 95 -17.30 15.06 0.21
CA MET A 95 -18.58 14.33 0.17
C MET A 95 -19.36 14.40 1.49
N GLN A 96 -18.70 14.67 2.62
CA GLN A 96 -19.33 14.65 3.95
C GLN A 96 -19.79 16.03 4.46
N VAL A 97 -19.51 17.11 3.73
CA VAL A 97 -19.98 18.48 4.06
C VAL A 97 -21.30 18.83 3.38
#